data_AF-A0A0F0KEZ5-F1
#
_entry.id   AF-A0A0F0KEZ5-F1
#
_cell.length_a   1.000
_cell.length_b   1.000
_cell.length_c   1.000
_cell.angle_alpha   90.00
_cell.angle_beta   90.00
_cell.angle_gamma   90.00
#
_symmetry.space_group_name_H-M   'P 1'
#
loop_
_entity.id
_entity.type
_entity.pdbx_description
1 polymer ?
#
loop_
_entity_poly.entity_id
_entity_poly.type
_entity_poly.pdbx_seq_one_letter_code
_entity_poly.pdbx_strand_id
1 'polypeptide(L)'
;MSALPDLAGWSIRDSCRWAALWGDSELQLVAAGDSSESEPVVSEIAVLGSTTGPRPQTDSGVGVGSTEEQVRAAYPGAAEGTSGYGPWIRTGDPAQGAVYFTLYPDSRTVRQVTVTTRDKPSAEYCG
;
A
#
# COMPACT_ATOMS: atom_id res chain seq x y z
N MET A 1 -19.55 12.03 -24.00
CA MET A 1 -18.40 12.10 -23.07
C MET A 1 -18.98 12.03 -21.67
N SER A 2 -18.88 10.87 -21.03
CA SER A 2 -19.26 10.74 -19.62
C SER A 2 -18.25 11.55 -18.81
N ALA A 3 -18.72 12.54 -18.06
CA ALA A 3 -17.88 13.25 -17.11
C ALA A 3 -17.30 12.20 -16.15
N LEU A 4 -15.97 12.17 -16.02
CA LEU A 4 -15.35 11.43 -14.93
C LEU A 4 -15.97 11.96 -13.62
N PRO A 5 -16.42 11.09 -12.70
CA PRO A 5 -16.98 11.54 -11.43
C PRO A 5 -15.98 12.46 -10.72
N ASP A 6 -16.49 13.43 -9.95
CA ASP A 6 -15.67 14.37 -9.18
C ASP A 6 -14.67 13.59 -8.32
N LEU A 7 -13.39 13.62 -8.74
CA LEU A 7 -12.29 12.88 -8.11
C LEU A 7 -11.77 13.65 -6.89
N ALA A 8 -12.65 14.25 -6.10
CA ALA A 8 -12.27 15.06 -4.95
C ALA A 8 -11.34 14.28 -4.00
N GLY A 9 -10.18 14.87 -3.72
CA GLY A 9 -9.12 14.26 -2.90
C GLY A 9 -8.10 13.41 -3.66
N TRP A 10 -8.39 12.99 -4.90
CA TRP A 10 -7.40 12.37 -5.78
C TRP A 10 -6.60 13.42 -6.52
N SER A 11 -5.29 13.20 -6.61
CA SER A 11 -4.36 14.01 -7.37
C SER A 11 -3.50 13.11 -8.26
N ILE A 12 -3.37 13.51 -9.52
CA ILE A 12 -2.47 12.90 -10.50
C ILE A 12 -1.56 14.01 -11.00
N ARG A 13 -0.26 13.73 -11.05
CA ARG A 13 0.72 14.65 -11.62
C ARG A 13 1.07 14.16 -13.02
N ASP A 14 1.23 15.06 -13.99
CA ASP A 14 1.61 14.70 -15.35
C ASP A 14 2.93 13.90 -15.40
N SER A 15 3.88 14.26 -14.52
CA SER A 15 5.16 13.56 -14.35
C SER A 15 5.03 12.15 -13.75
N CYS A 16 3.85 11.79 -13.24
CA CYS A 16 3.56 10.51 -12.60
C CYS A 16 2.20 9.98 -13.03
N ARG A 17 1.88 10.03 -14.32
CA ARG A 17 0.56 9.63 -14.84
C ARG A 17 0.14 8.20 -14.49
N TRP A 18 1.08 7.35 -14.09
CA TRP A 18 0.85 5.96 -13.65
C TRP A 18 0.49 5.85 -12.16
N ALA A 19 0.54 6.94 -11.40
CA ALA A 19 0.23 6.95 -9.98
C ALA A 19 -0.79 8.04 -9.65
N ALA A 20 -1.80 7.67 -8.86
CA ALA A 20 -2.76 8.58 -8.28
C ALA A 20 -2.62 8.55 -6.76
N LEU A 21 -2.58 9.73 -6.15
CA LEU A 21 -2.53 9.87 -4.70
C LEU A 21 -3.85 10.42 -4.21
N TRP A 22 -4.43 9.75 -3.23
CA TRP A 22 -5.56 10.27 -2.48
C TRP A 22 -5.11 10.60 -1.07
N GLY A 23 -5.59 11.73 -0.55
CA GLY A 23 -5.41 12.01 0.86
C GLY A 23 -6.27 13.13 1.37
N ASP A 24 -6.59 13.02 2.65
CA ASP A 24 -7.11 14.10 3.48
C ASP A 24 -6.30 14.18 4.79
N SER A 25 -6.85 14.85 5.80
CA SER A 25 -6.20 14.94 7.11
C SER A 25 -6.11 13.60 7.86
N GLU A 26 -6.81 12.56 7.40
CA GLU A 26 -7.10 11.35 8.14
C GLU A 26 -6.63 10.06 7.50
N LEU A 27 -6.50 10.00 6.17
CA LEU A 27 -6.10 8.82 5.43
C LEU A 27 -5.25 9.22 4.21
N GLN A 28 -4.24 8.40 3.90
CA GLN A 28 -3.39 8.56 2.72
C GLN A 28 -3.31 7.24 1.95
N LEU A 29 -3.64 7.32 0.65
CA LEU A 29 -3.68 6.19 -0.26
C LEU A 29 -2.89 6.51 -1.53
N VAL A 30 -2.25 5.49 -2.10
CA VAL A 30 -1.65 5.55 -3.42
C VAL A 30 -2.19 4.38 -4.24
N ALA A 31 -2.64 4.66 -5.46
CA ALA A 31 -2.93 3.65 -6.47
C ALA A 31 -1.94 3.83 -7.62
N ALA A 32 -1.20 2.77 -7.97
CA ALA A 32 -0.13 2.84 -8.96
C ALA A 32 -0.16 1.67 -9.95
N GLY A 33 0.12 2.00 -11.21
CA GLY A 33 0.44 1.10 -12.30
C GLY A 33 1.91 1.19 -12.72
N ASP A 34 2.30 0.46 -13.75
CA ASP A 34 3.69 0.40 -14.21
C ASP A 34 4.06 1.67 -14.98
N SER A 35 5.14 2.34 -14.59
CA SER A 35 5.57 3.59 -15.24
C SER A 35 6.06 3.39 -16.67
N SER A 36 6.40 2.16 -17.06
CA SER A 36 6.81 1.80 -18.42
C SER A 36 5.65 1.60 -19.39
N GLU A 37 4.41 1.47 -18.89
CA GLU A 37 3.23 1.28 -19.72
C GLU A 37 2.66 2.61 -20.23
N SER A 38 2.13 2.61 -21.46
CA SER A 38 1.44 3.77 -22.03
C SER A 38 0.06 3.97 -21.43
N GLU A 39 -0.62 2.87 -21.08
CA GLU A 39 -1.93 2.83 -20.43
C GLU A 39 -1.85 1.93 -19.18
N PRO A 40 -1.24 2.44 -18.09
CA PRO A 40 -0.90 1.63 -16.95
C PRO A 40 -2.13 1.12 -16.20
N VAL A 41 -2.22 -0.20 -16.02
CA VAL A 41 -3.23 -0.82 -15.16
C VAL A 41 -2.79 -0.75 -13.70
N VAL A 42 -3.74 -0.50 -12.79
CA VAL A 42 -3.45 -0.49 -11.35
C VAL A 42 -2.97 -1.88 -10.93
N SER A 43 -1.76 -1.93 -10.36
CA SER A 43 -1.08 -3.16 -9.93
C SER A 43 -0.60 -3.08 -8.48
N GLU A 44 -0.78 -1.91 -7.86
CA GLU A 44 -0.42 -1.64 -6.48
C GLU A 44 -1.39 -0.63 -5.87
N ILE A 45 -1.84 -0.91 -4.65
CA ILE A 45 -2.55 0.04 -3.79
C ILE A 45 -1.84 0.04 -2.44
N ALA A 46 -1.43 1.22 -1.96
CA ALA A 46 -0.76 1.38 -0.68
C ALA A 46 -1.54 2.32 0.24
N VAL A 47 -1.72 1.89 1.49
CA VAL A 47 -2.23 2.70 2.60
C VAL A 47 -1.03 3.17 3.40
N LEU A 48 -0.76 4.48 3.39
CA LEU A 48 0.45 5.07 3.98
C LEU A 48 0.25 5.56 5.42
N GLY A 49 -1.00 5.80 5.84
CA GLY A 49 -1.28 6.35 7.15
C GLY A 49 -2.78 6.53 7.40
N SER A 50 -3.17 6.41 8.67
CA SER A 50 -4.44 6.94 9.16
C SER A 50 -4.31 7.38 10.62
N THR A 51 -4.75 8.60 10.92
CA THR A 51 -4.59 9.23 12.25
C THR A 51 -5.90 9.28 13.03
N THR A 52 -6.99 9.69 12.39
CA THR A 52 -8.30 9.91 13.05
C THR A 52 -9.51 9.35 12.30
N GLY A 53 -9.37 8.98 11.03
CA GLY A 53 -10.45 8.48 10.18
C GLY A 53 -10.55 6.95 10.12
N PRO A 54 -11.33 6.40 9.16
CA PRO A 54 -11.40 4.96 8.92
C PRO A 54 -9.99 4.41 8.71
N ARG A 55 -9.62 3.37 9.46
CA ARG A 55 -8.35 2.66 9.30
C ARG A 55 -8.61 1.43 8.45
N PRO A 56 -8.25 1.44 7.15
CA PRO A 56 -8.39 0.24 6.34
C PRO A 56 -7.66 -0.90 7.02
N GLN A 57 -8.37 -2.00 7.18
CA GLN A 57 -7.86 -3.23 7.73
C GLN A 57 -8.07 -4.33 6.69
N THR A 58 -7.20 -5.32 6.74
CA THR A 58 -7.47 -6.61 6.13
C THR A 58 -8.70 -7.26 6.78
N ASP A 59 -9.27 -8.28 6.14
CA ASP A 59 -10.41 -9.04 6.70
C ASP A 59 -10.08 -9.67 8.06
N SER A 60 -8.79 -9.87 8.36
CA SER A 60 -8.29 -10.35 9.66
C SER A 60 -8.07 -9.24 10.71
N GLY A 61 -8.49 -8.00 10.43
CA GLY A 61 -8.43 -6.87 11.38
C GLY A 61 -7.05 -6.21 11.53
N VAL A 62 -6.09 -6.55 10.67
CA VAL A 62 -4.72 -5.98 10.71
C VAL A 62 -4.58 -4.85 9.69
N GLY A 63 -3.97 -3.74 10.08
CA GLY A 63 -3.78 -2.55 9.23
C GLY A 63 -2.63 -1.66 9.71
N VAL A 64 -2.59 -0.42 9.22
CA VAL A 64 -1.62 0.58 9.72
C VAL A 64 -1.84 0.82 11.22
N GLY A 65 -0.74 0.82 11.99
CA GLY A 65 -0.72 0.93 13.44
C GLY A 65 -0.74 -0.41 14.18
N SER A 66 -1.03 -1.54 13.51
CA SER A 66 -0.92 -2.87 14.12
C SER A 66 0.54 -3.20 14.49
N THR A 67 0.74 -4.07 15.47
CA THR A 67 2.07 -4.58 15.83
C THR A 67 2.47 -5.75 14.95
N GLU A 68 3.77 -6.01 14.84
CA GLU A 68 4.29 -7.22 14.21
C GLU A 68 3.65 -8.51 14.77
N GLU A 69 3.49 -8.62 16.08
CA GLU A 69 2.85 -9.77 16.71
C GLU A 69 1.39 -9.95 16.26
N GLN A 70 0.64 -8.86 16.12
CA GLN A 70 -0.73 -8.92 15.60
C GLN A 70 -0.75 -9.42 14.14
N VAL A 71 0.20 -8.98 13.32
CA VAL A 71 0.33 -9.45 11.92
C VAL A 71 0.66 -10.94 11.91
N ARG A 72 1.63 -11.41 12.69
CA ARG A 72 2.02 -12.82 12.76
C ARG A 72 0.91 -13.71 13.30
N ALA A 73 0.14 -13.23 14.27
CA ALA A 73 -1.03 -13.93 14.79
C ALA A 73 -2.13 -14.08 13.73
N ALA A 74 -2.37 -13.04 12.92
CA ALA A 74 -3.34 -13.08 11.83
C ALA A 74 -2.86 -13.91 10.63
N TYR A 75 -1.54 -13.96 10.38
CA TYR A 75 -0.94 -14.64 9.23
C TYR A 75 0.26 -15.52 9.64
N PRO A 76 0.04 -16.68 10.29
CA PRO A 76 1.10 -17.52 10.85
C PRO A 76 2.10 -18.11 9.83
N GLY A 77 1.79 -18.06 8.54
CA GLY A 77 2.64 -18.53 7.44
C GLY A 77 3.18 -17.41 6.54
N ALA A 78 3.06 -16.15 6.97
CA ALA A 78 3.56 -15.03 6.19
C ALA A 78 5.08 -15.09 6.03
N ALA A 79 5.56 -14.68 4.86
CA ALA A 79 6.98 -14.51 4.61
C ALA A 79 7.46 -13.20 5.24
N GLU A 80 8.74 -13.14 5.59
CA GLU A 80 9.33 -11.95 6.20
C GLU A 80 10.64 -11.56 5.51
N GLY A 81 11.00 -10.29 5.60
CA GLY A 81 12.29 -9.81 5.14
C GLY A 81 12.52 -8.35 5.50
N THR A 82 13.56 -7.79 4.88
CA THR A 82 13.96 -6.39 5.08
C THR A 82 14.24 -5.75 3.73
N SER A 83 13.96 -4.45 3.61
CA SER A 83 14.26 -3.63 2.44
C SER A 83 14.88 -2.30 2.87
N GLY A 84 15.20 -1.40 1.93
CA GLY A 84 15.63 -0.02 2.26
C GLY A 84 14.60 0.76 3.08
N TYR A 85 13.34 0.33 3.04
CA TYR A 85 12.23 0.90 3.80
C TYR A 85 12.11 0.26 5.19
N GLY A 86 12.88 -0.77 5.50
CA GLY A 86 12.81 -1.48 6.77
C GLY A 86 12.18 -2.87 6.65
N PRO A 87 11.83 -3.46 7.79
CA PRO A 87 11.29 -4.81 7.86
C PRO A 87 9.91 -4.89 7.22
N TRP A 88 9.57 -6.05 6.67
CA TRP A 88 8.26 -6.31 6.10
C TRP A 88 7.79 -7.74 6.38
N ILE A 89 6.47 -7.90 6.43
CA ILE A 89 5.76 -9.18 6.44
C ILE A 89 4.88 -9.25 5.20
N ARG A 90 4.82 -10.40 4.53
CA ARG A 90 4.03 -10.63 3.33
C ARG A 90 3.14 -11.85 3.46
N THR A 91 1.85 -11.66 3.24
CA THR A 91 0.87 -12.74 3.04
C THR A 91 0.43 -12.79 1.57
N GLY A 92 0.02 -13.97 1.11
CA GLY A 92 -0.30 -14.22 -0.30
C GLY A 92 0.92 -14.51 -1.18
N ASP A 93 0.63 -14.83 -2.44
CA ASP A 93 1.62 -15.09 -3.49
C ASP A 93 1.71 -13.86 -4.41
N PRO A 94 2.87 -13.22 -4.57
CA PRO A 94 3.04 -12.08 -5.48
C PRO A 94 2.53 -12.35 -6.88
N ALA A 95 2.66 -13.58 -7.39
CA ALA A 95 2.19 -13.95 -8.72
C ALA A 95 0.66 -13.96 -8.85
N GLN A 96 -0.08 -13.91 -7.73
CA GLN A 96 -1.54 -13.92 -7.68
C GLN A 96 -2.12 -12.68 -6.95
N GLY A 97 -1.25 -11.87 -6.34
CA GLY A 97 -1.62 -10.82 -5.41
C GLY A 97 -1.13 -11.11 -3.99
N ALA A 98 -0.39 -10.16 -3.42
CA ALA A 98 0.14 -10.23 -2.07
C ALA A 98 -0.16 -8.95 -1.28
N VAL A 99 -0.22 -9.10 0.04
CA VAL A 99 -0.30 -7.98 0.99
C VAL A 99 1.01 -7.88 1.75
N TYR A 100 1.65 -6.73 1.67
CA TYR A 100 2.86 -6.39 2.40
C TYR A 100 2.52 -5.44 3.55
N PHE A 101 3.00 -5.78 4.74
CA PHE A 101 3.00 -4.93 5.93
C PHE A 101 4.42 -4.41 6.14
N THR A 102 4.69 -3.16 5.80
CA THR A 102 5.99 -2.53 6.10
C THR A 102 5.98 -2.00 7.52
N LEU A 103 7.03 -2.30 8.27
CA LEU A 103 7.17 -1.95 9.68
C LEU A 103 8.12 -0.77 9.86
N TYR A 104 7.92 0.03 10.90
CA TYR A 104 8.99 0.87 11.43
C TYR A 104 10.12 -0.02 11.98
N PRO A 105 11.40 0.27 11.68
CA PRO A 105 12.53 -0.53 12.16
C PRO A 105 12.57 -0.68 13.68
N ASP A 106 12.29 0.41 14.41
CA ASP A 106 12.47 0.46 15.86
C ASP A 106 11.24 -0.08 16.61
N SER A 107 10.04 0.44 16.32
CA SER A 107 8.82 0.07 17.04
C SER A 107 8.18 -1.24 16.55
N ARG A 108 8.58 -1.74 15.37
CA ARG A 108 7.98 -2.91 14.71
C ARG A 108 6.45 -2.79 14.53
N THR A 109 5.95 -1.56 14.45
CA THR A 109 4.55 -1.27 14.13
C THR A 109 4.38 -1.09 12.63
N VAL A 110 3.26 -1.57 12.09
CA VAL A 110 2.87 -1.41 10.69
C VAL A 110 2.71 0.06 10.39
N ARG A 111 3.48 0.56 9.43
CA ARG A 111 3.37 1.94 8.94
C ARG A 111 2.67 2.04 7.60
N GLN A 112 2.76 0.97 6.80
CA GLN A 112 2.20 0.93 5.46
C GLN A 112 1.68 -0.47 5.18
N VAL A 113 0.52 -0.53 4.53
CA VAL A 113 -0.06 -1.76 3.98
C VAL A 113 -0.16 -1.62 2.48
N THR A 114 0.50 -2.51 1.73
CA THR A 114 0.47 -2.51 0.28
C THR A 114 -0.17 -3.79 -0.24
N VAL A 115 -1.20 -3.67 -1.07
CA VAL A 115 -1.75 -4.77 -1.87
C VAL A 115 -1.17 -4.64 -3.28
N THR A 116 -0.55 -5.70 -3.79
CA THR A 116 0.08 -5.65 -5.11
C THR A 116 0.09 -6.99 -5.83
N THR A 117 0.01 -6.95 -7.16
CA THR A 117 0.27 -8.10 -8.05
C THR A 117 1.69 -8.13 -8.59
N ARG A 118 2.57 -7.26 -8.08
CA ARG A 118 4.00 -7.22 -8.42
C ARG A 118 4.78 -8.14 -7.49
N ASP A 119 5.99 -8.50 -7.92
CA ASP A 119 6.92 -9.29 -7.09
C ASP A 119 7.30 -8.62 -5.75
N LYS A 120 7.25 -7.28 -5.72
CA LYS A 120 7.50 -6.47 -4.52
C LYS A 120 6.82 -5.09 -4.62
N PRO A 121 6.52 -4.44 -3.48
CA PRO A 121 6.05 -3.05 -3.45
C PRO A 121 7.01 -2.08 -4.15
N SER A 122 6.45 -1.01 -4.69
CA SER A 122 7.25 0.07 -5.26
C SER A 122 8.06 0.78 -4.17
N ALA A 123 9.33 1.06 -4.49
CA ALA A 123 10.18 1.87 -3.64
C ALA A 123 9.74 3.35 -3.68
N GLU A 124 9.34 3.81 -4.86
CA GLU A 124 8.90 5.15 -5.14
C GLU A 124 7.79 5.10 -6.20
N TYR A 125 6.82 6.01 -6.08
CA TYR A 125 5.66 6.08 -6.97
C TYR A 125 5.83 7.11 -8.08
N CYS A 126 6.66 8.12 -7.86
CA CYS A 126 6.97 9.23 -8.74
C CYS A 126 8.49 9.36 -8.74
N GLY A 127 9.17 8.75 -9.72
CA GLY A 127 10.64 8.63 -9.72
C GLY A 127 11.44 9.93 -9.64
#